data_AF-A0A961YHE0-F1
#
_entry.id   AF-A0A961YHE0-F1
#
_cell.length_a   1.000
_cell.length_b   1.000
_cell.length_c   1.000
_cell.angle_alpha   90.00
_cell.angle_beta   90.00
_cell.angle_gamma   90.00
#
_symmetry.space_group_name_H-M   'P 1'
#
loop_
_entity.id
_entity.type
_entity.pdbx_description
1 polymer ?
#
loop_
_entity_poly.entity_id
_entity_poly.type
_entity_poly.pdbx_seq_one_letter_code
_entity_poly.pdbx_strand_id
1 'polypeptide(L)' 'LGTIAHQSTVRALGLRVADFPFSHGAHRQAGRVALFSSYHCSRYNTNTGRLTPDMFRAVFADIRNVIDKL' A
#
# COMPACT_ATOMS: atom_id res chain seq x y z
N LEU A 1 -2.76 -4.29 -2.75
CA LEU A 1 -3.87 -4.26 -1.77
C LEU A 1 -3.84 -5.52 -0.90
N GLY A 2 -3.53 -5.37 0.38
CA GLY A 2 -3.31 -6.48 1.32
C GLY A 2 -1.88 -7.04 1.30
N THR A 3 -1.55 -7.83 2.32
CA THR A 3 -0.21 -8.40 2.53
C THR A 3 0.25 -9.27 1.37
N ILE A 4 -0.63 -10.14 0.84
CA ILE A 4 -0.27 -11.05 -0.26
C ILE A 4 0.12 -10.26 -1.51
N ALA A 5 -0.74 -9.33 -1.95
CA ALA A 5 -0.45 -8.49 -3.11
C ALA A 5 0.83 -7.67 -2.90
N HIS A 6 1.03 -7.10 -1.71
CA HIS A 6 2.25 -6.37 -1.36
C HIS A 6 3.50 -7.23 -1.52
N GLN A 7 3.51 -8.41 -0.93
CA GLN A 7 4.66 -9.33 -1.00
C GLN A 7 4.92 -9.80 -2.44
N SER A 8 3.87 -10.11 -3.19
CA SER A 8 4.00 -10.47 -4.61
C SER A 8 4.59 -9.33 -5.44
N THR A 9 4.15 -8.08 -5.24
CA THR A 9 4.72 -6.91 -5.91
C THR A 9 6.18 -6.71 -5.53
N VAL A 10 6.53 -6.78 -4.24
CA VAL A 10 7.93 -6.65 -3.78
C VAL A 10 8.82 -7.71 -4.44
N ARG A 11 8.37 -8.96 -4.51
CA ARG A 11 9.10 -10.05 -5.18
C ARG A 11 9.23 -9.81 -6.69
N ALA A 12 8.16 -9.36 -7.34
CA ALA A 12 8.17 -9.05 -8.78
C ALA A 12 9.12 -7.91 -9.14
N LEU A 13 9.36 -6.98 -8.21
CA LEU A 13 10.36 -5.91 -8.35
C LEU A 13 11.80 -6.37 -8.03
N GLY A 14 12.02 -7.65 -7.75
CA GLY A 14 13.33 -8.20 -7.39
C GLY A 14 13.82 -7.81 -5.98
N LEU A 15 12.92 -7.34 -5.12
CA LEU A 15 13.24 -6.85 -3.78
C LEU A 15 12.99 -7.92 -2.72
N ARG A 16 13.64 -7.78 -1.56
CA ARG A 16 13.48 -8.68 -0.41
C ARG A 16 12.27 -8.25 0.42
N VAL A 17 11.33 -9.17 0.65
CA VAL A 17 10.11 -8.92 1.47
C VAL A 17 10.43 -8.44 2.88
N ALA A 18 11.52 -8.94 3.48
CA ALA A 18 11.94 -8.54 4.82
C ALA A 18 12.26 -7.04 4.93
N ASP A 19 12.75 -6.43 3.85
CA ASP A 19 13.16 -5.01 3.82
C ASP A 19 11.97 -4.10 3.51
N PHE A 20 10.84 -4.68 3.08
CA PHE A 20 9.61 -3.98 2.72
C PHE A 20 8.42 -4.57 3.51
N PRO A 21 8.37 -4.41 4.85
CA PRO A 21 7.26 -4.93 5.64
C PRO A 21 5.95 -4.25 5.26
N PHE A 22 4.87 -5.03 5.24
CA PHE A 22 3.53 -4.53 4.92
C PHE A 22 2.93 -3.76 6.10
N SER A 23 2.42 -2.57 5.83
CA SER A 23 1.50 -1.83 6.71
C SER A 23 0.53 -1.02 5.85
N HIS A 24 -0.69 -0.79 6.33
CA HIS A 24 -1.62 0.11 5.64
C HIS A 24 -1.13 1.56 5.77
N GLY A 25 -1.20 2.32 4.68
CA GLY A 25 -0.71 3.69 4.62
C GLY A 25 0.80 3.81 4.47
N ALA A 26 1.55 2.70 4.43
CA ALA A 26 2.98 2.78 4.16
C ALA A 26 3.22 3.11 2.69
N HIS A 27 4.09 4.08 2.43
CA HIS A 27 4.76 4.23 1.14
C HIS A 27 6.26 4.03 1.29
N ARG A 28 6.92 3.43 0.30
CA ARG A 28 8.38 3.31 0.25
C ARG A 28 8.89 3.42 -1.17
N GLN A 29 10.08 3.99 -1.33
CA GLN A 29 10.78 3.95 -2.62
C GLN A 29 11.24 2.53 -2.90
N ALA A 30 10.85 1.99 -4.05
CA ALA A 30 11.13 0.63 -4.50
C ALA A 30 11.81 0.70 -5.88
N GLY A 31 13.09 1.08 -5.88
CA GLY A 31 13.85 1.33 -7.12
C GLY A 31 13.32 2.57 -7.84
N ARG A 32 12.78 2.40 -9.05
CA ARG A 32 12.27 3.50 -9.89
C ARG A 32 10.81 3.84 -9.63
N VAL A 33 10.12 3.09 -8.77
CA VAL A 33 8.71 3.29 -8.45
C VAL A 33 8.55 3.55 -6.95
N ALA A 34 7.52 4.31 -6.59
CA ALA A 34 7.06 4.41 -5.21
C ALA A 34 5.98 3.34 -4.99
N LEU A 35 6.15 2.50 -3.97
CA LEU A 35 5.22 1.45 -3.59
C LEU A 35 4.33 1.95 -2.44
N PHE A 36 3.01 1.98 -2.67
CA PHE A 36 2.01 2.34 -1.67
C PHE A 36 1.18 1.12 -1.26
N SER A 37 0.99 0.97 0.05
CA SER A 37 0.36 -0.22 0.63
C SER A 37 -0.93 0.16 1.35
N SER A 38 -1.98 -0.62 1.12
CA SER A 38 -3.24 -0.52 1.85
C SER A 38 -3.71 -1.90 2.27
N TYR A 39 -4.46 -2.00 3.36
CA TYR A 39 -5.32 -3.16 3.62
C TYR A 39 -6.19 -3.48 2.40
N HIS A 40 -6.53 -4.76 2.27
CA HIS A 40 -7.41 -5.24 1.22
C HIS A 40 -8.85 -4.79 1.49
N CYS A 41 -9.57 -4.36 0.47
CA CYS A 41 -10.97 -3.95 0.55
C CYS A 41 -11.95 -5.14 0.62
N SER A 42 -11.62 -6.18 1.40
CA SER A 42 -12.53 -7.30 1.65
C SER A 42 -13.69 -6.88 2.54
N ARG A 43 -14.82 -7.58 2.42
CA ARG A 43 -15.98 -7.41 3.32
C ARG A 43 -15.58 -7.48 4.79
N TYR A 44 -14.70 -8.41 5.17
CA TYR A 44 -14.20 -8.51 6.54
C TYR A 44 -13.58 -7.18 7.01
N ASN A 45 -12.62 -6.62 6.25
CA ASN A 45 -11.94 -5.39 6.66
C ASN A 45 -12.88 -4.17 6.68
N THR A 46 -13.80 -4.07 5.72
CA THR A 46 -14.72 -2.93 5.65
C THR A 46 -15.83 -3.04 6.70
N ASN A 47 -16.38 -4.23 6.95
CA ASN A 47 -17.47 -4.42 7.90
C ASN A 47 -17.00 -4.35 9.36
N THR A 48 -15.76 -4.76 9.65
CA THR A 48 -15.17 -4.66 11.00
C THR A 48 -14.56 -3.29 11.30
N GLY A 49 -14.52 -2.38 10.32
CA GLY A 49 -13.85 -1.08 10.46
C GLY A 49 -12.31 -1.16 10.45
N ARG A 50 -11.71 -2.33 10.21
CA ARG A 50 -10.26 -2.47 10.04
C ARG A 50 -9.73 -1.66 8.84
N LEU A 51 -10.58 -1.44 7.84
CA LEU A 51 -10.35 -0.46 6.78
C LEU A 51 -11.61 0.40 6.62
N THR A 52 -11.49 1.70 6.89
CA THR A 52 -12.56 2.66 6.60
C THR A 52 -12.39 3.28 5.21
N PRO A 53 -13.47 3.84 4.62
CA PRO A 53 -13.35 4.60 3.38
C PRO A 53 -12.35 5.76 3.46
N ASP A 54 -12.28 6.47 4.59
CA ASP A 54 -11.37 7.62 4.76
C ASP A 54 -9.91 7.20 4.83
N MET A 55 -9.62 6.10 5.54
CA MET A 55 -8.31 5.46 5.52
C MET A 55 -7.89 5.08 4.09
N PHE A 56 -8.80 4.53 3.29
CA PHE A 56 -8.51 4.19 1.91
C PHE A 56 -8.26 5.42 1.03
N ARG A 57 -9.09 6.46 1.17
CA ARG A 57 -8.91 7.74 0.47
C ARG A 57 -7.59 8.42 0.83
N ALA A 58 -7.15 8.33 2.08
CA ALA A 58 -5.87 8.89 2.53
C ALA A 58 -4.68 8.31 1.75
N VAL A 59 -4.71 7.02 1.42
CA VAL A 59 -3.66 6.39 0.58
C VAL A 59 -3.61 7.03 -0.82
N PHE A 60 -4.76 7.30 -1.43
CA PHE A 60 -4.81 7.96 -2.75
C PHE A 60 -4.44 9.44 -2.70
N ALA A 61 -4.81 10.13 -1.62
CA ALA A 61 -4.37 11.51 -1.41
C ALA A 61 -2.84 11.60 -1.31
N ASP A 62 -2.21 10.65 -0.61
CA ASP A 62 -0.75 10.55 -0.53
C ASP A 62 -0.11 10.25 -1.89
N ILE A 63 -0.68 9.33 -2.67
CA ILE A 63 -0.25 9.08 -4.07
C ILE A 63 -0.32 10.37 -4.90
N ARG A 64 -1.43 11.11 -4.81
CA ARG A 64 -1.60 12.38 -5.53
C ARG A 64 -0.54 13.39 -5.12
N ASN A 65 -0.29 13.55 -3.82
CA ASN A 65 0.74 14.46 -3.29
C ASN A 65 2.14 14.14 -3.81
N VAL A 66 2.48 12.86 -3.99
CA VAL A 66 3.77 12.45 -4.55
C VAL A 66 3.82 12.77 -6.04
N ILE A 67 2.77 12.45 -6.79
CA ILE A 67 2.71 12.72 -8.24
C ILE A 67 2.76 14.23 -8.54
N ASP A 68 2.10 15.07 -7.73
CA ASP A 68 2.09 16.52 -7.89
C ASP A 68 3.45 17.19 -7.65
N LYS A 69 4.37 16.51 -6.98
CA LYS A 69 5.71 17.03 -6.63
C LYS A 69 6.80 16.57 -7.60
N LEU A 70 6.44 15.78 -8.61
CA LEU A 70 7.33 15.37 -9.72
C LEU A 70 7.34 16.46 -10.81
#